data_AF-A0A1H9ANH0-F1
#
_entry.id   AF-A0A1H9ANH0-F1
#
_cell.length_a   1.000
_cell.length_b   1.000
_cell.length_c   1.000
_cell.angle_alpha   90.00
_cell.angle_beta   90.00
_cell.angle_gamma   90.00
#
_symmetry.space_group_name_H-M   'P 1'
#
loop_
_entity.id
_entity.type
_entity.pdbx_description
1 polymer ?
#
loop_
_entity_poly.entity_id
_entity_poly.type
_entity_poly.pdbx_seq_one_letter_code
_entity_poly.pdbx_strand_id
1 'polypeptide(L)'
;MTKENSIYSLLKAKFLIEDDALKTWKFIIFLFSLAMLMIYFNHNYDEKNYKITKLTNEVKELRSKFVDTRSELMKLKMESTISKKMEARQILPSSVPPKKIVIHKPAEKSFFDKLKIWQ
;
A
#
# COMPACT_ATOMS: atom_id res chain seq x y z
N MET A 1 -66.72 -0.05 -23.67
CA MET A 1 -65.74 -0.25 -24.75
C MET A 1 -64.70 0.86 -24.63
N THR A 2 -63.42 0.68 -24.32
CA THR A 2 -62.54 -0.50 -24.18
C THR A 2 -61.23 -0.01 -23.56
N LYS A 3 -61.04 -0.16 -22.25
CA LYS A 3 -59.76 0.15 -21.56
C LYS A 3 -58.65 -0.81 -22.01
N GLU A 4 -59.05 -2.03 -22.36
CA GLU A 4 -58.19 -3.07 -22.92
C GLU A 4 -57.56 -2.62 -24.24
N ASN A 5 -58.33 -2.03 -25.16
CA ASN A 5 -57.81 -1.59 -26.46
C ASN A 5 -56.70 -0.54 -26.37
N SER A 6 -56.68 0.29 -25.31
CA SER A 6 -55.62 1.28 -25.08
C SER A 6 -54.29 0.60 -24.71
N ILE A 7 -54.33 -0.32 -23.74
CA ILE A 7 -53.15 -1.10 -23.32
C ILE A 7 -52.67 -1.99 -24.47
N TYR A 8 -53.60 -2.63 -25.19
CA TYR A 8 -53.28 -3.41 -26.38
C TYR A 8 -52.66 -2.54 -27.47
N SER A 9 -53.08 -1.29 -27.69
CA SER A 9 -52.49 -0.39 -28.69
C SER A 9 -51.09 0.13 -28.31
N LEU A 10 -50.83 0.31 -27.01
CA LEU A 10 -49.50 0.62 -26.47
C LEU A 10 -48.56 -0.59 -26.62
N LEU A 11 -49.06 -1.80 -26.33
CA LEU A 11 -48.30 -3.06 -26.51
C LEU A 11 -48.08 -3.40 -28.00
N LYS A 12 -49.07 -3.14 -28.88
CA LYS A 12 -48.98 -3.34 -30.34
C LYS A 12 -48.15 -2.27 -31.05
N ALA A 13 -47.46 -1.41 -30.29
CA ALA A 13 -46.55 -0.44 -30.83
C ALA A 13 -47.21 0.61 -31.75
N LYS A 14 -48.38 1.13 -31.37
CA LYS A 14 -48.94 2.33 -32.03
C LYS A 14 -47.93 3.49 -32.02
N PHE A 15 -47.07 3.57 -30.99
CA PHE A 15 -45.94 4.50 -30.86
C PHE A 15 -44.84 4.35 -31.94
N LEU A 16 -44.74 3.19 -32.61
CA LEU A 16 -43.79 2.93 -33.70
C LEU A 16 -44.37 3.22 -35.10
N ILE A 17 -45.70 3.34 -35.23
CA ILE A 17 -46.42 3.41 -36.52
C ILE A 17 -47.15 4.75 -36.72
N GLU A 18 -47.37 5.55 -35.66
CA GLU A 18 -47.88 6.92 -35.78
C GLU A 18 -46.90 7.85 -36.51
N ASP A 19 -47.40 8.97 -37.05
CA ASP A 19 -46.67 9.93 -37.91
C ASP A 19 -45.34 10.46 -37.30
N ASP A 20 -45.13 10.29 -35.98
CA ASP A 20 -43.91 10.69 -35.24
C ASP A 20 -42.92 9.52 -35.02
N ALA A 21 -43.04 8.42 -35.78
CA ALA A 21 -42.23 7.19 -35.67
C ALA A 21 -40.70 7.44 -35.69
N LEU A 22 -40.23 8.45 -36.43
CA LEU A 22 -38.80 8.82 -36.47
C LEU A 22 -38.27 9.29 -35.12
N LYS A 23 -39.09 9.96 -34.31
CA LYS A 23 -38.73 10.44 -32.97
C LYS A 23 -38.66 9.27 -31.99
N THR A 24 -39.59 8.34 -32.09
CA THR A 24 -39.61 7.07 -31.34
C THR A 24 -38.36 6.22 -31.62
N TRP A 25 -37.97 6.06 -32.88
CA TRP A 25 -36.77 5.30 -33.25
C TRP A 25 -35.49 5.90 -32.67
N LYS A 26 -35.35 7.25 -32.71
CA LYS A 26 -34.23 7.95 -32.07
C LYS A 26 -34.22 7.73 -30.56
N PHE A 27 -35.38 7.72 -29.91
CA PHE A 27 -35.50 7.46 -28.47
C PHE A 27 -35.11 6.02 -28.08
N ILE A 28 -35.48 5.03 -28.89
CA ILE A 28 -35.09 3.63 -28.65
C ILE A 28 -33.58 3.44 -28.81
N ILE A 29 -32.98 4.02 -29.85
CA ILE A 29 -31.52 4.00 -30.05
C ILE A 29 -30.82 4.69 -28.89
N PHE A 30 -31.38 5.79 -28.38
CA PHE A 30 -30.86 6.47 -27.20
C PHE A 30 -30.85 5.56 -25.97
N LEU A 31 -31.96 4.89 -25.65
CA LEU A 31 -32.02 3.95 -24.53
C LEU A 31 -31.07 2.75 -24.71
N PHE A 32 -30.98 2.22 -25.93
CA PHE A 32 -30.05 1.14 -26.23
C PHE A 32 -28.60 1.57 -26.05
N SER A 33 -28.23 2.76 -26.53
CA SER A 33 -26.89 3.32 -26.34
C SER A 33 -26.56 3.55 -24.86
N LEU A 34 -27.55 3.98 -24.06
CA LEU A 34 -27.39 4.17 -22.62
C LEU A 34 -27.17 2.84 -21.90
N ALA A 35 -27.94 1.80 -22.27
CA ALA A 35 -27.74 0.45 -21.75
C ALA A 35 -26.34 -0.08 -22.12
N MET A 36 -25.90 0.12 -23.35
CA MET A 36 -24.56 -0.27 -23.80
C MET A 36 -23.45 0.46 -23.05
N LEU A 37 -23.63 1.76 -22.80
CA LEU A 37 -22.71 2.56 -21.97
C LEU A 37 -22.64 2.04 -20.53
N MET A 38 -23.77 1.68 -19.91
CA MET A 38 -23.76 1.11 -18.56
C MET A 38 -22.97 -0.20 -18.49
N ILE A 39 -23.18 -1.09 -19.48
CA ILE A 39 -22.44 -2.36 -19.56
C ILE A 39 -20.93 -2.08 -19.72
N TYR A 40 -20.57 -1.15 -20.62
CA TYR A 40 -19.19 -0.76 -20.85
C TYR A 40 -18.52 -0.21 -19.59
N PHE A 41 -19.16 0.73 -18.89
CA PHE A 41 -18.60 1.31 -17.67
C PHE A 41 -18.44 0.28 -16.55
N ASN A 42 -19.40 -0.62 -16.39
CA ASN A 42 -19.34 -1.66 -15.37
C ASN A 42 -18.18 -2.64 -15.63
N HIS A 43 -18.01 -3.07 -16.89
CA HIS A 43 -16.91 -3.96 -17.26
C HIS A 43 -15.52 -3.33 -16.98
N ASN A 44 -15.36 -2.04 -17.30
CA ASN A 44 -14.13 -1.30 -16.98
C ASN A 44 -13.90 -1.15 -15.46
N TYR A 45 -14.97 -1.04 -14.68
CA TYR A 45 -14.89 -0.99 -13.22
C TYR A 45 -14.40 -2.32 -12.65
N ASP A 46 -14.95 -3.43 -13.13
CA ASP A 46 -14.58 -4.78 -12.69
C ASP A 46 -13.11 -5.09 -12.94
N GLU A 47 -12.59 -4.76 -14.13
CA GLU A 47 -11.17 -4.95 -14.46
C GLU A 47 -10.25 -4.18 -13.50
N LYS A 48 -10.61 -2.92 -13.20
CA LYS A 48 -9.86 -2.08 -12.26
C LYS A 48 -9.92 -2.65 -10.84
N ASN A 49 -11.10 -3.10 -10.40
CA ASN A 49 -11.27 -3.66 -9.07
C ASN A 49 -10.47 -4.96 -8.88
N TYR A 50 -10.41 -5.80 -9.91
CA TYR A 50 -9.55 -7.00 -9.90
C TYR A 50 -8.07 -6.62 -9.75
N LYS A 51 -7.60 -5.63 -10.51
CA LYS A 51 -6.23 -5.11 -10.40
C LYS A 51 -5.96 -4.55 -9.00
N ILE A 52 -6.86 -3.74 -8.44
CA ILE A 52 -6.73 -3.19 -7.08
C ILE A 52 -6.61 -4.31 -6.05
N THR A 53 -7.45 -5.35 -6.15
CA THR A 53 -7.41 -6.50 -5.26
C THR A 53 -6.09 -7.25 -5.35
N LYS A 54 -5.58 -7.46 -6.58
CA LYS A 54 -4.27 -8.09 -6.79
C LYS A 54 -3.14 -7.29 -6.13
N LEU A 55 -3.06 -5.98 -6.39
CA LEU A 55 -2.02 -5.14 -5.77
C LEU A 55 -2.15 -5.10 -4.24
N THR A 56 -3.37 -5.08 -3.71
CA THR A 56 -3.61 -5.10 -2.26
C THR A 56 -3.08 -6.39 -1.63
N ASN A 57 -3.28 -7.53 -2.29
CA ASN A 57 -2.74 -8.81 -1.84
C ASN A 57 -1.21 -8.83 -1.89
N GLU A 58 -0.59 -8.31 -2.96
CA GLU A 58 0.87 -8.21 -3.07
C GLU A 58 1.47 -7.36 -1.93
N VAL A 59 0.88 -6.20 -1.62
CA VAL A 59 1.30 -5.36 -0.50
C VAL A 59 1.19 -6.09 0.83
N LYS A 60 0.10 -6.84 1.03
CA LYS A 60 -0.12 -7.64 2.25
C LYS A 60 0.94 -8.74 2.38
N GLU A 61 1.26 -9.43 1.30
CA GLU A 61 2.28 -10.47 1.28
C GLU A 61 3.68 -9.89 1.60
N LEU A 62 4.05 -8.78 0.95
CA LEU A 62 5.31 -8.08 1.21
C LEU A 62 5.42 -7.64 2.67
N ARG A 63 4.33 -7.13 3.25
CA ARG A 63 4.30 -6.74 4.65
C ARG A 63 4.46 -7.94 5.59
N SER A 64 3.87 -9.09 5.25
CA SER A 64 4.09 -10.34 5.99
C SER A 64 5.58 -10.72 5.95
N LYS A 65 6.17 -10.77 4.76
CA LYS A 65 7.60 -11.07 4.57
C LYS A 65 8.49 -10.12 5.37
N PHE A 66 8.18 -8.82 5.40
CA PHE A 66 8.92 -7.84 6.21
C PHE A 66 8.84 -8.12 7.71
N VAL A 67 7.66 -8.48 8.22
CA VAL A 67 7.49 -8.80 9.65
C VAL A 67 8.22 -10.09 10.03
N ASP A 68 8.17 -11.11 9.17
CA ASP A 68 8.85 -12.38 9.37
C ASP A 68 10.37 -12.20 9.38
N THR A 69 10.91 -11.53 8.37
CA THR A 69 12.36 -11.23 8.27
C THR A 69 12.84 -10.35 9.41
N ARG A 70 12.08 -9.33 9.83
CA ARG A 70 12.42 -8.52 11.01
C ARG A 70 12.52 -9.38 12.27
N SER A 71 11.59 -10.31 12.45
CA SER A 71 11.58 -11.20 13.61
C SER A 71 12.77 -12.17 13.58
N GLU A 72 13.12 -12.69 12.40
CA GLU A 72 14.30 -13.53 12.20
C GLU A 72 15.60 -12.77 12.51
N LEU A 73 15.77 -11.55 11.99
CA LEU A 73 16.93 -10.70 12.29
C LEU A 73 17.06 -10.43 13.79
N MET A 74 15.93 -10.23 14.49
CA MET A 74 15.94 -10.00 15.93
C MET A 74 16.38 -11.25 16.71
N LYS A 75 15.98 -12.45 16.27
CA LYS A 75 16.49 -13.72 16.82
C LYS A 75 17.99 -13.87 16.57
N LEU A 76 18.46 -13.57 15.36
CA LEU A 76 19.88 -13.63 15.00
C LEU A 76 20.73 -12.60 15.77
N LYS A 77 20.20 -11.41 16.02
CA LYS A 77 20.86 -10.33 16.80
C LYS A 77 20.83 -10.58 18.31
N MET A 78 20.04 -11.53 18.79
CA MET A 78 19.92 -11.79 20.22
C MET A 78 21.28 -12.19 20.81
N GLU A 79 21.71 -11.49 21.86
CA GLU A 79 23.03 -11.68 22.49
C GLU A 79 23.27 -13.12 22.93
N SER A 80 22.23 -13.83 23.36
CA SER A 80 22.30 -15.26 23.71
C SER A 80 22.60 -16.16 22.51
N THR A 81 22.05 -15.84 21.33
CA THR A 81 22.27 -16.58 20.09
C THR A 81 23.67 -16.30 19.54
N ILE A 82 24.11 -15.04 19.63
CA ILE A 82 25.48 -14.64 19.29
C ILE A 82 26.48 -15.33 20.21
N SER A 83 26.28 -15.28 21.53
CA SER A 83 27.17 -15.92 22.52
C SER A 83 27.29 -17.42 22.28
N LYS A 84 26.16 -18.12 22.09
CA LYS A 84 26.15 -19.56 21.80
C LYS A 84 26.88 -19.92 20.49
N LYS A 85 26.82 -19.06 19.48
CA LYS A 85 27.57 -19.26 18.21
C LYS A 85 29.06 -18.92 18.35
N MET A 86 29.42 -18.02 19.25
CA MET A 86 30.79 -17.60 19.55
C MET A 86 31.52 -18.58 20.48
N GLU A 87 30.80 -19.38 21.28
CA GLU A 87 31.36 -20.50 22.07
C GLU A 87 32.13 -21.50 21.20
N ALA A 88 31.61 -21.83 20.00
CA ALA A 88 32.30 -22.70 19.05
C ALA A 88 33.63 -22.13 18.54
N ARG A 89 33.82 -20.80 18.66
CA ARG A 89 35.06 -20.09 18.34
C ARG A 89 35.93 -19.81 19.58
N GLN A 90 35.59 -20.42 20.73
CA GLN A 90 36.24 -20.21 22.02
C GLN A 90 36.20 -18.77 22.55
N ILE A 91 35.28 -17.93 22.04
CA ILE A 91 35.09 -16.56 22.51
C ILE A 91 33.99 -16.57 23.58
N LEU A 92 34.38 -16.28 24.81
CA LEU A 92 33.49 -16.26 25.98
C LEU A 92 33.06 -14.82 26.33
N PRO A 93 31.81 -14.60 26.76
CA PRO A 93 31.40 -13.31 27.28
C PRO A 93 32.19 -12.97 28.54
N SER A 94 32.66 -11.73 28.65
CA SER A 94 33.35 -11.25 29.85
C SER A 94 32.36 -11.18 31.02
N SER A 95 32.66 -11.89 32.11
CA SER A 95 31.91 -11.81 33.36
C SER A 95 32.11 -10.47 34.10
N VAL A 96 33.22 -9.77 33.78
CA VAL A 96 33.60 -8.51 34.43
C VAL A 96 33.31 -7.33 33.49
N PRO A 97 32.64 -6.26 33.96
CA PRO A 97 32.38 -5.08 33.14
C PRO A 97 33.69 -4.36 32.75
N PRO A 98 33.78 -3.81 31.53
CA PRO A 98 34.97 -3.09 31.08
C PRO A 98 35.16 -1.78 31.85
N LYS A 99 36.37 -1.53 32.34
CA LYS A 99 36.74 -0.25 32.97
C LYS A 99 37.13 0.76 31.89
N LYS A 100 36.47 1.93 31.89
CA LYS A 100 36.86 3.06 31.05
C LYS A 100 38.17 3.66 31.54
N ILE A 101 39.25 3.47 30.80
CA ILE A 101 40.53 4.13 31.07
C ILE A 101 40.46 5.53 30.45
N VAL A 102 40.20 6.55 31.27
CA VAL A 102 40.21 7.95 30.82
C VAL A 102 41.62 8.50 31.02
N ILE A 103 42.41 8.55 29.95
CA ILE A 103 43.74 9.16 29.96
C ILE A 103 43.55 10.67 30.05
N HIS A 104 43.76 11.24 31.24
CA HIS A 104 43.91 12.68 31.38
C HIS A 104 45.31 13.04 30.90
N LYS A 105 45.42 13.66 29.72
CA LYS A 105 46.69 14.24 29.28
C LYS A 105 47.08 15.32 30.31
N PRO A 106 48.34 15.38 30.76
CA PRO A 106 48.80 16.43 31.66
C PRO A 106 48.53 17.78 30.99
N ALA A 107 47.96 18.72 31.73
CA ALA A 107 47.65 20.05 31.24
C ALA A 107 48.92 20.70 30.69
N GLU A 108 49.02 20.81 29.36
CA GLU A 108 50.03 21.66 28.75
C GLU A 108 49.70 23.10 29.12
N LYS A 109 50.70 23.81 29.67
CA LYS A 109 50.57 25.22 30.05
C LYS A 109 49.94 25.99 28.91
N SER A 110 48.78 26.58 29.18
CA SER A 110 48.00 27.29 28.18
C SER A 110 48.83 28.46 27.65
N PHE A 111 48.67 28.76 26.37
CA PHE A 111 49.44 29.77 25.61
C PHE A 111 49.61 31.12 26.37
N PHE A 112 48.61 31.49 27.17
CA PHE A 112 48.60 32.70 28.00
C PHE A 112 49.55 32.66 29.21
N ASP A 113 49.87 31.49 29.76
CA ASP A 113 50.85 31.33 30.84
C ASP A 113 52.28 31.59 30.34
N LYS A 114 52.54 31.32 29.05
CA LYS A 114 53.82 31.63 28.40
C LYS A 114 53.95 33.12 28.08
N LEU A 115 52.84 33.80 27.79
CA LEU A 115 52.81 35.22 27.40
C LEU A 115 53.02 36.17 28.60
N LYS A 116 52.58 35.78 29.80
CA LYS A 116 52.74 36.57 31.04
C LYS A 116 54.17 36.65 31.60
N ILE A 117 55.10 35.87 31.06
CA ILE A 117 56.50 35.83 31.54
C ILE A 117 57.31 37.03 30.99
N TRP A 118 56.76 37.75 29.99
CA TRP A 118 57.40 38.87 29.32
C TRP A 118 56.61 40.18 29.49
N GLN A 119 56.08 40.42 30.69
CA GLN A 119 55.49 41.69 31.08
C GLN A 119 55.85 42.02 32.53
#